data_AF-A0A436RP16-F1
#
_entry.id   AF-A0A436RP16-F1
#
_cell.length_a   1.000
_cell.length_b   1.000
_cell.length_c   1.000
_cell.angle_alpha   90.00
_cell.angle_beta   90.00
_cell.angle_gamma   90.00
#
_symmetry.space_group_name_H-M   'P 1'
#
loop_
_entity.id
_entity.type
_entity.pdbx_description
1 polymer ?
#
loop_
_entity_poly.entity_id
_entity_poly.type
_entity_poly.pdbx_seq_one_letter_code
_entity_poly.pdbx_strand_id
1 'polypeptide(L)'
;MLRLVLALFLLAAPTLAHATDAGWALLRDGGHVVLLRHAFVTGATDPANFDIGNCATQLNLSERGKQQASRIGALFAARAAPIDHVLSSRYCRCLDT
;
A
#
# COMPACT_ATOMS: atom_id res chain seq x y z
N MET A 1 3.91 -35.94 29.75
CA MET A 1 4.71 -35.54 28.57
C MET A 1 3.83 -35.12 27.38
N LEU A 2 2.81 -35.91 26.99
CA LEU A 2 1.90 -35.59 25.88
C LEU A 2 1.17 -34.23 26.02
N ARG A 3 0.72 -33.88 27.24
CA ARG A 3 0.11 -32.56 27.53
C ARG A 3 1.07 -31.39 27.35
N LEU A 4 2.35 -31.58 27.65
CA LEU A 4 3.38 -30.55 27.50
C LEU A 4 3.74 -30.35 26.03
N VAL A 5 3.81 -31.44 25.27
CA VAL A 5 4.01 -31.42 23.81
C VAL A 5 2.84 -30.74 23.10
N LEU A 6 1.61 -31.03 23.49
CA LEU A 6 0.41 -30.39 22.92
C LEU A 6 0.35 -28.88 23.23
N ALA A 7 0.70 -28.49 24.46
CA ALA A 7 0.80 -27.08 24.83
C ALA A 7 1.88 -26.35 24.03
N LEU A 8 3.06 -26.97 23.84
CA LEU A 8 4.15 -26.40 23.04
C LEU A 8 3.77 -26.27 21.55
N PHE A 9 3.00 -27.21 21.02
CA PHE A 9 2.52 -27.18 19.63
C PHE A 9 1.49 -26.06 19.38
N LEU A 10 0.61 -25.78 20.36
CA LEU A 10 -0.36 -24.67 20.30
C LEU A 10 0.31 -23.29 20.41
N LEU A 11 1.43 -23.19 21.14
CA LEU A 11 2.24 -21.97 21.23
C LEU A 11 3.11 -21.71 19.98
N ALA A 12 3.37 -22.74 19.17
CA ALA A 12 4.23 -22.66 17.99
C ALA A 12 3.49 -22.40 16.68
N ALA A 13 2.16 -22.27 16.70
CA ALA A 13 1.37 -21.95 15.50
C ALA A 13 1.18 -20.42 15.42
N PRO A 14 1.99 -19.68 14.63
CA PRO A 14 1.76 -18.27 14.44
C PRO A 14 0.40 -18.08 13.76
N THR A 15 -0.46 -17.24 14.32
CA THR A 15 -1.64 -16.76 13.63
C THR A 15 -1.17 -15.81 12.53
N LEU A 16 -1.00 -16.34 11.32
CA LEU A 16 -0.71 -15.52 10.16
C LEU A 16 -1.90 -14.58 9.93
N ALA A 17 -1.67 -13.28 10.11
CA ALA A 17 -2.65 -12.26 9.76
C ALA A 17 -2.76 -12.22 8.22
N HIS A 18 -3.87 -12.75 7.71
CA HIS A 18 -4.19 -12.68 6.30
C HIS A 18 -4.99 -11.42 6.02
N ALA A 19 -4.75 -10.81 4.87
CA ALA A 19 -5.60 -9.73 4.39
C ALA A 19 -7.03 -10.27 4.19
N THR A 20 -8.01 -9.52 4.68
CA THR A 20 -9.45 -9.81 4.50
C THR A 20 -10.12 -8.65 3.77
N ASP A 21 -11.34 -8.88 3.26
CA ASP A 21 -12.13 -7.83 2.63
C ASP A 21 -12.80 -6.86 3.62
N ALA A 22 -12.56 -7.01 4.93
CA ALA A 22 -13.17 -6.16 5.96
C ALA A 22 -12.84 -4.67 5.75
N GLY A 23 -11.62 -4.35 5.31
CA GLY A 23 -11.24 -2.97 4.97
C GLY A 23 -12.07 -2.41 3.81
N TRP A 24 -12.28 -3.19 2.75
CA TRP A 24 -13.15 -2.79 1.65
C TRP A 24 -14.61 -2.65 2.07
N ALA A 25 -15.06 -3.43 3.05
CA ALA A 25 -16.40 -3.28 3.60
C ALA A 25 -16.61 -1.93 4.28
N LEU A 26 -15.63 -1.48 5.08
CA LEU A 26 -15.65 -0.15 5.67
C LEU A 26 -15.68 0.94 4.59
N LEU A 27 -14.82 0.82 3.57
CA LEU A 27 -14.71 1.85 2.53
C LEU A 27 -15.95 2.02 1.65
N ARG A 28 -16.90 1.07 1.65
CA ARG A 28 -18.18 1.23 0.93
C ARG A 28 -19.11 2.25 1.57
N ASP A 29 -19.01 2.45 2.88
CA ASP A 29 -19.90 3.35 3.62
C ASP A 29 -19.40 4.80 3.63
N GLY A 30 -18.18 5.05 3.14
CA GLY A 30 -17.56 6.38 3.12
C GLY A 30 -17.09 6.84 4.50
N GLY A 31 -16.74 8.13 4.63
CA GLY A 31 -16.36 8.73 5.93
C GLY A 31 -15.03 8.26 6.52
N HIS A 32 -14.17 7.64 5.70
CA HIS A 32 -12.90 7.09 6.12
C HIS A 32 -11.71 7.75 5.41
N VAL A 33 -10.59 7.85 6.11
CA VAL A 33 -9.31 8.30 5.56
C VAL A 33 -8.43 7.09 5.31
N VAL A 34 -7.92 6.97 4.08
CA VAL A 34 -6.95 5.93 3.72
C VAL A 34 -5.56 6.53 3.62
N LEU A 35 -4.61 5.91 4.31
CA LEU A 35 -3.19 6.21 4.16
C LEU A 35 -2.58 5.21 3.18
N LEU A 36 -2.05 5.73 2.07
CA LEU A 36 -1.46 4.93 1.02
C LEU A 36 0.01 5.32 0.81
N ARG A 37 0.90 4.33 0.80
CA ARG A 37 2.28 4.52 0.35
C ARG A 37 2.33 4.47 -1.18
N HIS A 38 3.25 5.22 -1.77
CA HIS A 38 3.56 5.11 -3.20
C HIS A 38 3.77 3.66 -3.65
N ALA A 39 3.46 3.36 -4.91
CA ALA A 39 3.67 2.07 -5.51
C ALA A 39 5.16 1.71 -5.68
N PHE A 40 5.45 0.51 -6.19
CA PHE A 40 6.80 -0.02 -6.25
C PHE A 40 7.78 0.83 -7.08
N VAL A 41 8.95 1.11 -6.49
CA VAL A 41 10.13 1.74 -7.11
C VAL A 41 11.25 0.71 -7.28
N THR A 42 12.28 1.00 -8.07
CA THR A 42 13.42 0.10 -8.30
C THR A 42 14.60 0.29 -7.32
N GLY A 43 14.56 1.33 -6.50
CA GLY A 43 15.63 1.72 -5.58
C GLY A 43 15.14 1.96 -4.16
N ALA A 44 16.05 2.38 -3.28
CA ALA A 44 15.73 2.62 -1.87
C ALA A 44 15.59 4.11 -1.52
N THR A 45 16.43 4.97 -2.10
CA THR A 45 16.51 6.40 -1.79
C THR A 45 16.68 7.23 -3.06
N ASP A 46 16.20 8.48 -3.02
CA ASP A 46 16.49 9.47 -4.06
C ASP A 46 18.00 9.80 -4.12
N PRO A 47 18.54 10.23 -5.28
CA PRO A 47 19.91 10.75 -5.39
C PRO A 47 20.15 11.95 -4.47
N ALA A 48 21.37 12.16 -3.98
CA ALA A 48 21.67 13.21 -2.99
C ALA A 48 21.30 14.64 -3.44
N ASN A 49 21.31 14.91 -4.73
CA ASN A 49 21.05 16.21 -5.34
C ASN A 49 19.79 16.19 -6.25
N PHE A 50 18.81 15.34 -5.94
CA PHE A 50 17.55 15.36 -6.66
C PHE A 50 16.82 16.70 -6.51
N ASP A 51 16.06 17.08 -7.53
CA ASP A 51 15.18 18.22 -7.52
C ASP A 51 13.71 17.77 -7.41
N ILE A 52 13.01 18.26 -6.38
CA ILE A 52 11.61 17.95 -6.13
C ILE A 52 10.69 18.39 -7.28
N GLY A 53 11.09 19.40 -8.07
CA GLY A 53 10.36 19.88 -9.25
C GLY A 53 10.69 19.13 -10.55
N ASN A 54 11.71 18.25 -10.54
CA ASN A 54 12.16 17.54 -11.74
C ASN A 54 12.17 16.02 -11.52
N CYS A 55 11.12 15.35 -12.00
CA CYS A 55 10.97 13.90 -11.88
C CYS A 55 12.14 13.11 -12.48
N ALA A 56 12.84 13.63 -13.51
CA ALA A 56 13.98 12.92 -14.11
C ALA A 56 15.16 12.74 -13.14
N THR A 57 15.18 13.50 -12.05
CA THR A 57 16.22 13.42 -11.00
C THR A 57 15.79 12.62 -9.77
N GLN A 58 14.52 12.19 -9.70
CA GLN A 58 13.93 11.47 -8.56
C GLN A 58 13.95 9.95 -8.77
N LEU A 59 13.84 9.22 -7.66
CA LEU A 59 13.47 7.81 -7.65
C LEU A 59 11.97 7.69 -7.95
N ASN A 60 11.66 7.19 -9.14
CA ASN A 60 10.30 7.06 -9.66
C ASN A 60 9.77 5.63 -9.59
N LEU A 61 8.48 5.48 -9.90
CA LEU A 61 7.85 4.17 -10.01
C LEU A 61 8.55 3.31 -11.07
N SER A 62 8.71 2.04 -10.73
CA SER A 62 9.04 1.00 -11.70
C SER A 62 7.86 0.75 -12.63
N GLU A 63 8.07 0.07 -13.77
CA GLU A 63 6.95 -0.35 -14.63
C GLU A 63 5.94 -1.24 -13.89
N ARG A 64 6.42 -2.11 -13.00
CA ARG A 64 5.56 -2.89 -12.08
C ARG A 64 4.81 -1.98 -11.11
N GLY A 65 5.44 -0.90 -10.64
CA GLY A 65 4.84 0.11 -9.78
C GLY A 65 3.69 0.85 -10.46
N LYS A 66 3.89 1.27 -11.72
CA LYS A 66 2.82 1.91 -12.51
C LYS A 66 1.63 0.97 -12.71
N GLN A 67 1.88 -0.31 -12.98
CA GLN A 67 0.82 -1.32 -13.06
C GLN A 67 0.13 -1.53 -11.71
N GLN A 68 0.88 -1.51 -10.61
CA GLN A 68 0.31 -1.60 -9.26
C GLN A 68 -0.58 -0.40 -8.94
N ALA A 69 -0.11 0.82 -9.21
CA ALA A 69 -0.86 2.07 -9.05
C ALA A 69 -2.20 2.02 -9.80
N SER A 70 -2.15 1.66 -11.09
CA SER A 70 -3.37 1.49 -11.91
C SER A 70 -4.35 0.47 -11.32
N ARG A 71 -3.85 -0.68 -10.82
CA ARG A 71 -4.69 -1.69 -10.15
C ARG A 71 -5.29 -1.19 -8.85
N ILE A 72 -4.53 -0.42 -8.06
CA ILE A 72 -5.04 0.21 -6.83
C ILE A 72 -6.19 1.14 -7.18
N GLY A 73 -6.00 2.06 -8.13
CA GLY A 73 -7.04 2.97 -8.59
C GLY A 73 -8.30 2.25 -9.07
N ALA A 74 -8.14 1.18 -9.86
CA ALA A 74 -9.26 0.36 -10.33
C ALA A 74 -10.01 -0.34 -9.17
N LEU A 75 -9.31 -0.79 -8.13
CA LEU A 75 -9.93 -1.40 -6.96
C LEU A 75 -10.73 -0.38 -6.15
N PHE A 76 -10.19 0.83 -5.95
CA PHE A 76 -10.93 1.92 -5.30
C PHE A 76 -12.19 2.29 -6.09
N ALA A 77 -12.05 2.49 -7.40
CA ALA A 77 -13.19 2.82 -8.27
C ALA A 77 -14.29 1.74 -8.26
N ALA A 78 -13.91 0.47 -8.13
CA ALA A 78 -14.86 -0.64 -8.12
C ALA A 78 -15.49 -0.95 -6.75
N ARG A 79 -14.82 -0.59 -5.64
CA ARG A 79 -15.16 -1.12 -4.31
C ARG A 79 -15.43 -0.08 -3.23
N ALA A 80 -14.91 1.15 -3.36
CA ALA A 80 -15.09 2.18 -2.35
C ALA A 80 -16.29 3.08 -2.68
N ALA A 81 -16.77 3.81 -1.66
CA ALA A 81 -17.60 5.00 -1.87
C ALA A 81 -16.84 6.05 -2.72
N PRO A 82 -17.55 7.03 -3.32
CA PRO A 82 -16.91 8.13 -4.05
C PRO A 82 -15.80 8.81 -3.23
N ILE A 83 -14.66 9.06 -3.88
CA ILE A 83 -13.51 9.71 -3.24
C ILE A 83 -13.65 11.22 -3.37
N ASP A 84 -13.77 11.92 -2.25
CA ASP A 84 -13.92 13.39 -2.24
C ASP A 84 -12.59 14.10 -2.54
N HIS A 85 -11.50 13.64 -1.91
CA HIS A 85 -10.18 14.27 -2.02
C HIS A 85 -9.07 13.23 -2.09
N VAL A 86 -8.09 13.48 -2.98
CA VAL A 86 -6.82 12.76 -3.03
C VAL A 86 -5.72 13.76 -2.68
N LEU A 87 -5.01 13.50 -1.59
CA LEU A 87 -3.87 14.30 -1.14
C LEU A 87 -2.60 13.50 -1.38
N SER A 88 -1.59 14.14 -1.95
CA SER A 88 -0.31 13.49 -2.23
C SER A 88 0.86 14.38 -1.83
N SER A 89 2.00 13.74 -1.57
CA SER A 89 3.25 14.46 -1.39
C SER A 89 3.75 15.00 -2.74
N ARG A 90 4.76 15.89 -2.72
CA ARG A 90 5.33 16.48 -3.95
C ARG A 90 6.22 15.52 -4.75
N TYR A 91 6.53 14.33 -4.24
CA TYR A 91 7.38 13.37 -4.93
C TYR A 91 6.66 12.75 -6.13
N CYS A 92 7.32 12.65 -7.28
CA CYS A 92 6.70 12.16 -8.50
C CYS A 92 6.15 10.73 -8.33
N ARG A 93 6.88 9.86 -7.63
CA ARG A 93 6.38 8.50 -7.30
C ARG A 93 5.06 8.49 -6.53
N CYS A 94 4.76 9.51 -5.72
CA CYS A 94 3.50 9.62 -4.99
C CYS A 94 2.40 10.25 -5.84
N LEU A 95 2.73 11.13 -6.79
CA LEU A 95 1.78 11.72 -7.73
C LEU A 95 1.39 10.73 -8.84
N ASP A 96 2.34 9.90 -9.27
CA ASP A 96 2.15 8.86 -10.30
C ASP A 96 1.42 7.62 -9.76
N THR A 97 1.31 7.47 -8.43
CA THR A 97 0.58 6.35 -7.79
C THR A 97 -0.91 6.66 -7.74
#